data_AF-A0A9D7SVH1-F1
#
_entry.id   AF-A0A9D7SVH1-F1
#
_cell.length_a   1.000
_cell.length_b   1.000
_cell.length_c   1.000
_cell.angle_alpha   90.00
_cell.angle_beta   90.00
_cell.angle_gamma   90.00
#
_symmetry.space_group_name_H-M   'P 1'
#
loop_
_entity.id
_entity.type
_entity.pdbx_description
1 polymer ?
#
loop_
_entity_poly.entity_id
_entity_poly.type
_entity_poly.pdbx_seq_one_letter_code
_entity_poly.pdbx_strand_id
1 'polypeptide(L)'
;MESLKIIPQVFFDLIARVVPGAFGIIAYLLFFDKTWASLVAQIMGESVVNAGASVTIFVFLGASYVAGELISPAAKFVQWFGELKFFRPGIKEKNSYDYLRYKHPYVGGLCAKIRAEFTMHNGMAVVFGLSAAYYPFSSKPWNWYVFCILVTMSLIIAVRGRKTRDTFNKTVLKFAKVVEYDEDKR
;
A
#
# COMPACT_ATOMS: atom_id res chain seq x y z
N MET A 1 -3.38 -13.75 -25.79
CA MET A 1 -3.00 -14.34 -24.49
C MET A 1 -2.20 -13.39 -23.58
N GLU A 2 -2.20 -12.07 -23.83
CA GLU A 2 -1.53 -11.09 -22.95
C GLU A 2 -2.45 -10.53 -21.84
N SER A 3 -3.76 -10.48 -22.08
CA SER A 3 -4.76 -9.97 -21.12
C SER A 3 -4.77 -10.72 -19.79
N LEU A 4 -4.61 -12.06 -19.82
CA LEU A 4 -4.52 -12.89 -18.60
C LEU A 4 -3.30 -12.57 -17.72
N LYS A 5 -2.26 -11.92 -18.27
CA LYS A 5 -1.03 -11.57 -17.54
C LYS A 5 -1.09 -10.19 -16.88
N ILE A 6 -2.02 -9.33 -17.31
CA ILE A 6 -2.28 -8.00 -16.71
C ILE A 6 -3.12 -8.15 -15.42
N ILE A 7 -3.97 -9.17 -15.36
CA ILE A 7 -4.90 -9.42 -14.24
C ILE A 7 -4.19 -9.51 -12.88
N PRO A 8 -3.09 -10.28 -12.71
CA PRO A 8 -2.40 -10.35 -11.43
C PRO A 8 -1.83 -9.00 -11.00
N GLN A 9 -1.32 -8.20 -11.93
CA GLN A 9 -0.72 -6.91 -11.61
C GLN A 9 -1.76 -5.91 -11.09
N VAL A 10 -2.88 -5.76 -11.80
CA VAL A 10 -3.95 -4.84 -11.39
C VAL A 10 -4.54 -5.27 -10.06
N PHE A 11 -4.73 -6.58 -9.86
CA PHE A 11 -5.22 -7.14 -8.61
C PHE A 11 -4.30 -6.83 -7.41
N PHE A 12 -2.99 -7.01 -7.57
CA PHE A 12 -2.04 -6.71 -6.49
C PHE A 12 -1.93 -5.20 -6.21
N ASP A 13 -1.99 -4.36 -7.25
CA ASP A 13 -1.99 -2.90 -7.08
C ASP A 13 -3.27 -2.42 -6.37
N LEU A 14 -4.41 -3.03 -6.68
CA LEU A 14 -5.68 -2.80 -5.98
C LEU A 14 -5.55 -3.15 -4.50
N ILE A 15 -5.06 -4.34 -4.17
CA ILE A 15 -4.87 -4.77 -2.77
C ILE A 15 -3.94 -3.81 -2.02
N ALA A 16 -2.83 -3.41 -2.65
CA ALA A 16 -1.84 -2.53 -2.04
C ALA A 16 -2.41 -1.17 -1.62
N ARG A 17 -3.47 -0.70 -2.27
CA ARG A 17 -4.19 0.55 -1.95
C ARG A 17 -5.38 0.31 -1.02
N VAL A 18 -6.20 -0.70 -1.33
CA VAL A 18 -7.43 -1.00 -0.59
C VAL A 18 -7.11 -1.37 0.85
N VAL A 19 -6.08 -2.18 1.10
CA VAL A 19 -5.76 -2.63 2.47
C VAL A 19 -5.39 -1.44 3.39
N PRO A 20 -4.40 -0.58 3.07
CA PRO A 20 -4.12 0.59 3.90
C PRO A 20 -5.33 1.52 4.04
N GLY A 21 -6.07 1.76 2.96
CA GLY A 21 -7.24 2.64 3.02
C GLY A 21 -8.37 2.07 3.90
N ALA A 22 -8.61 0.77 3.86
CA ALA A 22 -9.58 0.11 4.73
C ALA A 22 -9.17 0.24 6.20
N PHE A 23 -7.89 0.03 6.53
CA PHE A 23 -7.37 0.27 7.88
C PHE A 23 -7.49 1.75 8.29
N GLY A 24 -7.26 2.68 7.37
CA GLY A 24 -7.46 4.11 7.60
C GLY A 24 -8.91 4.47 7.92
N ILE A 25 -9.87 3.92 7.16
CA ILE A 25 -11.31 4.08 7.42
C ILE A 25 -11.67 3.50 8.78
N ILE A 26 -11.22 2.28 9.09
CA ILE A 26 -11.50 1.64 10.39
C ILE A 26 -10.93 2.49 11.53
N ALA A 27 -9.68 2.97 11.42
CA ALA A 27 -9.08 3.85 12.40
C ALA A 27 -9.90 5.13 12.59
N TYR A 28 -10.33 5.77 11.50
CA TYR A 28 -11.20 6.94 11.54
C TYR A 28 -12.53 6.64 12.26
N LEU A 29 -13.21 5.56 11.90
CA LEU A 29 -14.47 5.16 12.55
C LEU A 29 -14.30 4.97 14.06
N LEU A 30 -13.20 4.33 14.48
CA LEU A 30 -12.88 4.10 15.89
C LEU A 30 -12.55 5.40 16.66
N PHE A 31 -11.78 6.32 16.06
CA PHE A 31 -11.40 7.57 16.73
C PHE A 31 -12.54 8.57 16.86
N PHE A 32 -13.51 8.53 15.93
CA PHE A 32 -14.64 9.45 15.90
C PHE A 32 -15.95 8.84 16.41
N ASP A 33 -15.92 7.61 16.95
CA ASP A 33 -17.11 6.87 17.40
C ASP A 33 -18.23 6.80 16.35
N LYS A 34 -17.82 6.66 15.09
CA LYS A 34 -18.75 6.54 13.96
C LYS A 34 -18.92 5.08 13.57
N THR A 35 -20.12 4.74 13.11
CA THR A 35 -20.35 3.47 12.43
C THR A 35 -20.13 3.66 10.93
N TRP A 36 -19.83 2.58 10.22
CA TRP A 36 -19.76 2.63 8.76
C TRP A 36 -21.08 3.15 8.16
N ALA A 37 -22.21 2.68 8.69
CA ALA A 37 -23.54 3.12 8.26
C ALA A 37 -23.75 4.62 8.45
N SER A 38 -23.34 5.19 9.60
CA SER A 38 -23.51 6.64 9.83
C SER A 38 -22.61 7.48 8.92
N LEU A 39 -21.39 7.01 8.64
CA LEU A 39 -20.49 7.68 7.69
C LEU A 39 -21.05 7.66 6.26
N VAL A 40 -21.55 6.52 5.80
CA VAL A 40 -22.15 6.38 4.47
C VAL A 40 -23.43 7.22 4.36
N ALA A 41 -24.31 7.17 5.35
CA ALA A 41 -25.52 7.99 5.38
C ALA A 41 -25.18 9.49 5.31
N GLN A 42 -24.13 9.94 6.02
CA GLN A 42 -23.69 11.33 6.03
C GLN A 42 -23.16 11.80 4.66
N ILE A 43 -22.43 10.95 3.92
CA ILE A 43 -21.76 11.34 2.67
C ILE A 43 -22.64 11.09 1.44
N MET A 44 -23.35 9.96 1.42
CA MET A 44 -24.06 9.45 0.24
C MET A 44 -25.58 9.38 0.42
N GLY A 45 -26.08 9.67 1.63
CA GLY A 45 -27.50 9.58 1.96
C GLY A 45 -27.94 8.20 2.47
N GLU A 46 -29.08 8.16 3.16
CA GLU A 46 -29.63 6.93 3.76
C GLU A 46 -30.06 5.87 2.73
N SER A 47 -30.38 6.29 1.50
CA SER A 47 -30.77 5.38 0.41
C SER A 47 -29.68 4.34 0.10
N VAL A 48 -28.40 4.71 0.22
CA VAL A 48 -27.27 3.80 -0.04
C VAL A 48 -27.08 2.80 1.09
N VAL A 49 -27.32 3.20 2.35
CA VAL A 49 -27.24 2.29 3.50
C VAL A 49 -28.31 1.19 3.40
N ASN A 50 -29.49 1.54 2.90
CA ASN A 50 -30.61 0.62 2.75
C ASN A 50 -30.59 -0.18 1.43
N ALA A 51 -29.64 0.09 0.53
CA ALA A 51 -29.53 -0.57 -0.79
C ALA A 51 -29.04 -2.02 -0.74
N GLY A 52 -28.75 -2.55 0.46
CA GLY A 52 -28.32 -3.92 0.69
C GLY A 52 -26.81 -4.07 0.97
N ALA A 53 -26.44 -5.24 1.48
CA ALA A 53 -25.06 -5.52 1.91
C ALA A 53 -24.04 -5.47 0.77
N SER A 54 -24.42 -5.89 -0.44
CA SER A 54 -23.54 -5.89 -1.62
C SER A 54 -23.11 -4.49 -2.01
N VAL A 55 -24.05 -3.54 -2.10
CA VAL A 55 -23.78 -2.13 -2.41
C VAL A 55 -22.86 -1.54 -1.35
N THR A 56 -23.16 -1.79 -0.08
CA THR A 56 -22.36 -1.33 1.06
C THR A 56 -20.91 -1.84 0.98
N ILE A 57 -20.69 -3.09 0.57
CA ILE A 57 -19.33 -3.67 0.37
C ILE A 57 -18.61 -2.97 -0.78
N PHE A 58 -19.27 -2.76 -1.93
CA PHE A 58 -18.64 -2.06 -3.05
C PHE A 58 -18.29 -0.60 -2.72
N VAL A 59 -19.17 0.10 -2.00
CA VAL A 59 -18.89 1.44 -1.50
C VAL A 59 -17.70 1.42 -0.54
N PHE A 60 -17.63 0.44 0.36
CA PHE A 60 -16.49 0.31 1.28
C PHE A 60 -15.17 0.06 0.54
N LEU A 61 -15.16 -0.85 -0.44
CA LEU A 61 -13.97 -1.14 -1.24
C LEU A 61 -13.54 0.07 -2.08
N GLY A 62 -14.50 0.77 -2.69
CA GLY A 62 -14.24 2.00 -3.44
C GLY A 62 -13.68 3.11 -2.55
N ALA A 63 -14.30 3.36 -1.40
CA ALA A 63 -13.82 4.33 -0.42
C ALA A 63 -12.42 3.97 0.10
N SER A 64 -12.19 2.68 0.37
CA SER A 64 -10.87 2.18 0.80
C SER A 64 -9.81 2.40 -0.27
N TYR A 65 -10.12 2.17 -1.54
CA TYR A 65 -9.19 2.46 -2.63
C TYR A 65 -8.82 3.95 -2.68
N VAL A 66 -9.82 4.84 -2.63
CA VAL A 66 -9.60 6.29 -2.65
C VAL A 66 -8.78 6.75 -1.44
N ALA A 67 -9.14 6.29 -0.23
CA ALA A 67 -8.39 6.60 0.98
C ALA A 67 -6.94 6.11 0.89
N GLY A 68 -6.71 4.91 0.36
CA GLY A 68 -5.37 4.38 0.12
C GLY A 68 -4.55 5.24 -0.86
N GLU A 69 -5.19 5.74 -1.93
CA GLU A 69 -4.53 6.62 -2.89
C GLU A 69 -4.18 7.97 -2.28
N LEU A 70 -5.03 8.53 -1.42
CA LEU A 70 -4.76 9.76 -0.67
C LEU A 70 -3.58 9.62 0.31
N ILE A 71 -3.34 8.41 0.82
CA ILE A 71 -2.21 8.10 1.71
C ILE A 71 -0.89 7.90 0.93
N SER A 72 -0.97 7.63 -0.38
CA SER A 72 0.19 7.33 -1.23
C SER A 72 1.33 8.35 -1.16
N PRO A 73 1.10 9.69 -1.16
CA PRO A 73 2.17 10.68 -1.02
C PRO A 73 2.93 10.54 0.30
N ALA A 74 2.22 10.31 1.41
CA ALA A 74 2.83 10.10 2.72
C ALA A 74 3.60 8.76 2.78
N ALA A 75 3.10 7.72 2.11
CA ALA A 75 3.80 6.44 2.01
C ALA A 75 5.11 6.59 1.22
N LYS A 76 5.13 7.40 0.16
CA LYS A 76 6.35 7.77 -0.57
C LYS A 76 7.31 8.59 0.29
N PHE A 77 6.80 9.47 1.15
CA PHE A 77 7.63 10.22 2.10
C PHE A 77 8.32 9.26 3.09
N VAL A 78 7.58 8.32 3.70
CA VAL A 78 8.17 7.29 4.57
C VAL A 78 9.23 6.47 3.82
N GLN A 79 8.95 6.12 2.57
CA GLN A 79 9.92 5.45 1.72
C GLN A 79 11.19 6.31 1.51
N TRP A 80 11.03 7.60 1.22
CA TRP A 80 12.13 8.54 1.00
C TRP A 80 13.02 8.69 2.25
N PHE A 81 12.46 8.72 3.46
CA PHE A 81 13.27 8.67 4.68
C PHE A 81 14.11 7.40 4.77
N GLY A 82 13.57 6.27 4.31
CA GLY A 82 14.31 5.02 4.16
C GLY A 82 15.31 4.99 2.99
N GLU A 83 15.40 6.06 2.18
CA GLU A 83 16.30 6.23 1.01
C GLU A 83 17.36 7.31 1.21
N LEU A 84 17.35 8.03 2.34
CA LEU A 84 18.40 9.00 2.68
C LEU A 84 19.78 8.36 2.47
N LYS A 85 20.55 9.02 1.58
CA LYS A 85 21.56 8.53 0.62
C LYS A 85 22.73 7.67 1.13
N PHE A 86 22.80 7.26 2.38
CA PHE A 86 23.99 6.61 2.91
C PHE A 86 24.25 5.18 2.38
N PHE A 87 23.29 4.54 1.70
CA PHE A 87 23.35 3.09 1.44
C PHE A 87 23.02 2.58 0.03
N ARG A 88 22.81 3.40 -1.02
CA ARG A 88 22.44 2.83 -2.35
C ARG A 88 23.05 3.44 -3.61
N PRO A 89 23.64 2.61 -4.50
CA PRO A 89 24.01 3.02 -5.85
C PRO A 89 22.76 3.16 -6.75
N GLY A 90 22.83 4.08 -7.71
CA GLY A 90 21.77 4.31 -8.68
C GLY A 90 21.54 3.08 -9.58
N ILE A 91 20.27 2.73 -9.80
CA ILE A 91 19.87 1.64 -10.69
C ILE A 91 19.91 2.18 -12.13
N LYS A 92 20.67 1.51 -13.03
CA LYS A 92 20.68 1.81 -14.47
C LYS A 92 19.29 1.57 -15.08
N GLU A 93 18.90 2.35 -16.08
CA GLU A 93 17.55 2.31 -16.69
C GLU A 93 17.15 0.93 -17.25
N LYS A 94 18.08 0.19 -17.87
CA LYS A 94 17.86 -1.20 -18.32
C LYS A 94 17.61 -2.21 -17.18
N ASN A 95 18.03 -1.86 -15.96
CA ASN A 95 17.81 -2.66 -14.75
C ASN A 95 16.58 -2.19 -13.96
N SER A 96 15.74 -1.34 -14.57
CA SER A 96 14.53 -0.85 -13.93
C SER A 96 13.40 -1.87 -14.01
N TYR A 97 12.51 -1.82 -13.02
CA TYR A 97 11.28 -2.57 -13.04
C TYR A 97 10.41 -2.21 -14.26
N ASP A 98 10.42 -0.95 -14.68
CA ASP A 98 9.61 -0.48 -15.81
C ASP A 98 10.09 -1.08 -17.14
N TYR A 99 11.41 -1.24 -17.31
CA TYR A 99 11.98 -1.98 -18.44
C TYR A 99 11.47 -3.43 -18.47
N LEU A 100 11.60 -4.15 -17.35
CA LEU A 100 11.12 -5.53 -17.24
C LEU A 100 9.62 -5.62 -17.48
N ARG A 101 8.84 -4.68 -16.96
CA ARG A 101 7.38 -4.64 -17.16
C ARG A 101 7.00 -4.46 -18.62
N TYR A 102 7.72 -3.61 -19.35
CA TYR A 102 7.39 -3.29 -20.74
C TYR A 102 7.89 -4.35 -21.72
N LYS A 103 9.16 -4.80 -21.57
CA LYS A 103 9.77 -5.77 -22.51
C LYS A 103 9.50 -7.22 -22.16
N HIS A 104 9.37 -7.54 -20.87
CA HIS A 104 9.25 -8.91 -20.35
C HIS A 104 8.09 -9.03 -19.34
N PRO A 105 6.83 -8.81 -19.78
CA PRO A 105 5.69 -8.63 -18.88
C PRO A 105 5.43 -9.79 -17.92
N TYR A 106 5.83 -11.02 -18.29
CA TYR A 106 5.77 -12.18 -17.39
C TYR A 106 6.65 -11.99 -16.14
N VAL A 107 7.89 -11.55 -16.36
CA VAL A 107 8.86 -11.25 -15.30
C VAL A 107 8.43 -10.03 -14.48
N GLY A 108 7.90 -9.01 -15.14
CA GLY A 108 7.29 -7.85 -14.49
C GLY A 108 6.10 -8.23 -13.59
N GLY A 109 5.28 -9.18 -14.01
CA GLY A 109 4.16 -9.72 -13.23
C GLY A 109 4.60 -10.46 -11.96
N LEU A 110 5.68 -11.25 -12.02
CA LEU A 110 6.27 -11.90 -10.84
C LEU A 110 6.78 -10.89 -9.82
N CYS A 111 7.36 -9.78 -10.30
CA CYS A 111 7.84 -8.70 -9.44
C CYS A 111 6.68 -7.84 -8.88
N ALA A 112 5.53 -7.80 -9.54
CA ALA A 112 4.38 -6.97 -9.16
C ALA A 112 3.83 -7.33 -7.77
N LYS A 113 3.83 -8.62 -7.40
CA LYS A 113 3.43 -9.07 -6.06
C LYS A 113 4.29 -8.45 -4.96
N ILE A 114 5.62 -8.54 -5.10
CA ILE A 114 6.57 -8.01 -4.12
C ILE A 114 6.45 -6.48 -4.08
N ARG A 115 6.18 -5.85 -5.23
CA ARG A 115 5.93 -4.41 -5.33
C ARG A 115 4.71 -3.96 -4.54
N ALA A 116 3.60 -4.64 -4.74
CA ALA A 116 2.37 -4.42 -4.01
C ALA A 116 2.56 -4.63 -2.50
N GLU A 117 3.30 -5.68 -2.12
CA GLU A 117 3.57 -5.98 -0.73
C GLU A 117 4.35 -4.84 -0.05
N PHE A 118 5.44 -4.32 -0.65
CA PHE A 118 6.15 -3.19 -0.01
C PHE A 118 5.30 -1.92 0.03
N THR A 119 4.46 -1.68 -1.01
CA THR A 119 3.57 -0.51 -1.08
C THR A 119 2.53 -0.57 0.03
N MET A 120 1.94 -1.74 0.24
CA MET A 120 1.00 -2.01 1.31
C MET A 120 1.62 -1.78 2.69
N HIS A 121 2.83 -2.29 2.93
CA HIS A 121 3.52 -2.04 4.21
C HIS A 121 3.75 -0.54 4.44
N ASN A 122 4.28 0.19 3.46
CA ASN A 122 4.50 1.63 3.63
C ASN A 122 3.19 2.40 3.88
N GLY A 123 2.11 2.05 3.17
CA GLY A 123 0.79 2.62 3.43
C GLY A 123 0.28 2.32 4.84
N MET A 124 0.39 1.07 5.29
CA MET A 124 0.02 0.68 6.66
C MET A 124 0.85 1.40 7.72
N ALA A 125 2.16 1.56 7.51
CA ALA A 125 3.02 2.29 8.44
C ALA A 125 2.55 3.74 8.62
N VAL A 126 2.13 4.40 7.53
CA VAL A 126 1.54 5.74 7.57
C VAL A 126 0.23 5.74 8.33
N VAL A 127 -0.68 4.80 8.06
CA VAL A 127 -1.98 4.72 8.76
C VAL A 127 -1.77 4.63 10.28
N PHE A 128 -0.88 3.74 10.74
CA PHE A 128 -0.56 3.62 12.16
C PHE A 128 0.14 4.86 12.71
N GLY A 129 1.04 5.47 11.94
CA GLY A 129 1.74 6.70 12.33
C GLY A 129 0.79 7.89 12.48
N LEU A 130 -0.13 8.09 11.53
CA LEU A 130 -1.17 9.11 11.59
C LEU A 130 -2.15 8.84 12.73
N SER A 131 -2.52 7.57 12.94
CA SER A 131 -3.36 7.16 14.07
C SER A 131 -2.68 7.49 15.40
N ALA A 132 -1.39 7.19 15.55
CA ALA A 132 -0.61 7.55 16.74
C ALA A 132 -0.53 9.06 16.93
N ALA A 133 -0.31 9.82 15.86
CA ALA A 133 -0.23 11.28 15.90
C ALA A 133 -1.57 11.94 16.24
N TYR A 134 -2.68 11.35 15.79
CA TYR A 134 -4.03 11.85 16.05
C TYR A 134 -4.56 11.45 17.43
N TYR A 135 -4.12 10.30 17.96
CA TYR A 135 -4.65 9.75 19.21
C TYR A 135 -4.69 10.72 20.41
N PRO A 136 -3.67 11.57 20.68
CA PRO A 136 -3.70 12.58 21.75
C PRO A 136 -4.83 13.61 21.62
N PHE A 137 -5.36 13.81 20.40
CA PHE A 137 -6.43 14.75 20.11
C PHE A 137 -7.81 14.09 20.06
N SER A 138 -7.88 12.77 20.25
CA SER A 138 -9.15 12.06 20.30
C SER A 138 -9.90 12.40 21.61
N SER A 139 -11.22 12.39 21.57
CA SER A 139 -12.07 12.54 22.77
C SER A 139 -12.01 11.33 23.72
N LYS A 140 -11.20 10.31 23.39
CA LYS A 140 -11.05 9.09 24.17
C LYS A 140 -10.17 9.30 25.40
N PRO A 141 -10.39 8.55 26.48
CA PRO A 141 -9.47 8.55 27.61
C PRO A 141 -8.07 8.12 27.14
N TRP A 142 -7.07 8.87 27.58
CA TRP A 142 -5.68 8.63 27.21
C TRP A 142 -5.22 7.26 27.71
N ASN A 143 -4.69 6.43 26.80
CA ASN A 143 -4.14 5.12 27.10
C ASN A 143 -2.76 4.96 26.46
N TRP A 144 -1.72 5.00 27.30
CA TRP A 144 -0.33 4.84 26.88
C TRP A 144 -0.07 3.54 26.11
N TYR A 145 -0.77 2.44 26.44
CA TYR A 145 -0.60 1.18 25.73
C TYR A 145 -1.04 1.27 24.28
N VAL A 146 -2.18 1.93 24.03
CA VAL A 146 -2.70 2.14 22.66
C VAL A 146 -1.72 2.98 21.86
N PHE A 147 -1.25 4.10 22.43
CA PHE A 147 -0.27 4.96 21.78
C PHE A 147 1.03 4.21 21.44
N CYS A 148 1.61 3.50 22.42
CA CYS A 148 2.83 2.73 22.23
C CYS A 148 2.67 1.62 21.18
N ILE A 149 1.53 0.94 21.14
CA ILE A 149 1.23 -0.07 20.12
C ILE A 149 1.16 0.57 18.73
N LEU A 150 0.47 1.69 18.56
CA LEU A 150 0.35 2.36 17.26
C LEU A 150 1.73 2.81 16.74
N VAL A 151 2.55 3.42 17.60
CA VAL A 151 3.92 3.84 17.25
C VAL A 151 4.78 2.62 16.90
N THR A 152 4.76 1.58 17.74
CA THR A 152 5.57 0.37 17.53
C THR A 152 5.17 -0.36 16.25
N MET A 153 3.87 -0.48 15.98
CA MET A 153 3.36 -1.07 14.74
C MET A 153 3.77 -0.27 13.51
N SER A 154 3.69 1.06 13.57
CA SER A 154 4.15 1.94 12.49
C SER A 154 5.63 1.68 12.17
N LEU A 155 6.49 1.60 13.20
CA LEU A 155 7.92 1.34 13.04
C LEU A 155 8.22 -0.07 12.50
N ILE A 156 7.61 -1.11 13.09
CA ILE A 156 7.82 -2.50 12.66
C ILE A 156 7.42 -2.67 11.18
N ILE A 157 6.28 -2.10 10.80
CA ILE A 157 5.77 -2.18 9.43
C ILE A 157 6.65 -1.37 8.47
N ALA A 158 7.15 -0.18 8.87
CA ALA A 158 8.09 0.57 8.06
C ALA A 158 9.40 -0.19 7.82
N VAL A 159 9.95 -0.84 8.86
CA VAL A 159 11.14 -1.70 8.76
C VAL A 159 10.86 -2.90 7.84
N ARG A 160 9.69 -3.52 7.94
CA ARG A 160 9.27 -4.62 7.06
C ARG A 160 9.14 -4.14 5.62
N GLY A 161 8.51 -2.99 5.38
CA GLY A 161 8.41 -2.34 4.07
C GLY A 161 9.78 -2.11 3.44
N ARG A 162 10.76 -1.65 4.23
CA ARG A 162 12.16 -1.53 3.80
C ARG A 162 12.75 -2.87 3.37
N LYS A 163 12.64 -3.92 4.20
CA LYS A 163 13.16 -5.26 3.86
C LYS A 163 12.52 -5.84 2.59
N THR A 164 11.20 -5.66 2.41
CA THR A 164 10.47 -6.12 1.22
C THR A 164 10.90 -5.35 -0.02
N ARG A 165 11.09 -4.02 0.06
CA ARG A 165 11.64 -3.20 -1.02
C ARG A 165 13.03 -3.67 -1.44
N ASP A 166 13.87 -4.03 -0.48
CA ASP A 166 15.24 -4.48 -0.76
C ASP A 166 15.25 -5.82 -1.48
N THR A 167 14.32 -6.68 -1.08
CA THR A 167 14.04 -7.94 -1.76
C THR A 167 13.53 -7.69 -3.18
N PHE A 168 12.61 -6.74 -3.37
CA PHE A 168 12.13 -6.31 -4.68
C PHE A 168 13.27 -5.86 -5.59
N ASN A 169 14.12 -4.93 -5.13
CA ASN A 169 15.24 -4.42 -5.93
C ASN A 169 16.23 -5.53 -6.30
N LYS A 170 16.57 -6.43 -5.36
CA LYS A 170 17.43 -7.59 -5.63
C LYS A 170 16.81 -8.52 -6.67
N THR A 171 15.51 -8.77 -6.59
CA THR A 171 14.78 -9.62 -7.53
C THR A 171 14.72 -9.00 -8.93
N VAL A 172 14.40 -7.71 -9.03
CA VAL A 172 14.43 -6.96 -10.29
C VAL A 172 15.82 -7.03 -10.93
N LEU A 173 16.88 -6.80 -10.17
CA LEU A 173 18.26 -6.90 -10.67
C LEU A 173 18.63 -8.30 -11.16
N LYS A 174 18.21 -9.35 -10.44
CA LYS A 174 18.44 -10.74 -10.86
C LYS A 174 17.74 -11.02 -12.19
N PHE A 175 16.49 -10.61 -12.31
CA PHE A 175 15.72 -10.81 -13.53
C PHE A 175 16.26 -10.02 -14.72
N ALA A 176 16.66 -8.77 -14.51
CA ALA A 176 17.28 -7.95 -15.56
C ALA A 176 18.54 -8.61 -16.13
N LYS A 177 19.41 -9.17 -15.28
CA LYS A 177 20.61 -9.91 -15.71
C LYS A 177 20.29 -11.17 -16.52
N VAL A 178 19.25 -11.91 -16.14
CA VAL A 178 18.84 -13.12 -16.87
C VAL A 178 18.30 -12.76 -18.26
N VAL A 179 17.51 -11.69 -18.33
CA VAL A 179 16.99 -11.16 -19.59
C VAL A 179 18.12 -10.69 -20.51
N GLU A 180 19.06 -9.91 -19.99
CA GLU A 180 20.23 -9.42 -20.76
C GLU A 180 21.04 -10.59 -21.33
N TYR A 181 21.26 -11.63 -20.53
CA TYR A 181 21.96 -12.84 -20.97
C TYR A 181 21.20 -13.65 -22.05
N ASP A 182 19.87 -13.70 -22.00
CA ASP A 182 19.07 -14.38 -23.05
C ASP A 182 19.04 -13.56 -24.35
N GLU A 183 19.04 -12.23 -24.24
CA GLU A 183 19.11 -11.32 -25.39
C GLU A 183 20.48 -11.39 -26.09
N ASP A 184 21.59 -11.46 -25.35
CA ASP A 184 22.95 -11.57 -25.91
C ASP A 184 23.23 -12.91 -26.63
N LYS A 185 22.39 -13.92 -26.41
CA LYS A 185 22.52 -15.26 -27.02
C LYS A 185 21.72 -15.47 -28.29
N ARG A 186 20.83 -14.54 -28.64
CA ARG A 186 19.97 -14.63 -29.83
C ARG A 186 20.56 -13.82 -30.98
#